data_AF-A0A936MY57-F1
#
_entry.id   AF-A0A936MY57-F1
#
_cell.length_a   1.000
_cell.length_b   1.000
_cell.length_c   1.000
_cell.angle_alpha   90.00
_cell.angle_beta   90.00
_cell.angle_gamma   90.00
#
_symmetry.space_group_name_H-M   'P 1'
#
loop_
_entity.id
_entity.type
_entity.pdbx_description
1 polymer ?
#
loop_
_entity_poly.entity_id
_entity_poly.type
_entity_poly.pdbx_seq_one_letter_code
_entity_poly.pdbx_strand_id
1 'polypeptide(L)' 'MATRITPGPRIGPQLDRKDLRRLLRCRPDEVPGLILLLNRQPRYHNGLDAIAIAVAVAELRAAGSNS' A
#
# COMPACT_ATOMS: atom_id res chain seq x y z
N MET A 1 11.15 32.95 -8.20
CA MET A 1 10.70 31.72 -8.89
C MET A 1 10.43 30.67 -7.82
N ALA A 2 9.17 30.36 -7.52
CA ALA A 2 8.82 29.35 -6.52
C ALA A 2 8.80 27.98 -7.21
N THR A 3 9.69 27.09 -6.81
CA THR A 3 9.75 25.71 -7.30
C THR A 3 8.46 25.01 -6.88
N ARG A 4 7.55 24.86 -7.84
CA ARG A 4 6.31 24.10 -7.67
C ARG A 4 6.74 22.65 -7.46
N ILE A 5 6.72 22.20 -6.20
CA ILE A 5 6.85 20.77 -5.90
C ILE A 5 5.58 20.13 -6.46
N THR A 6 5.67 19.67 -7.71
CA THR A 6 4.68 18.78 -8.30
C THR A 6 4.60 17.58 -7.36
N PRO A 7 3.43 17.25 -6.79
CA PRO A 7 3.31 15.96 -6.13
C PRO A 7 3.62 14.93 -7.23
N GLY A 8 4.66 14.13 -6.99
CA GLY A 8 5.00 13.02 -7.87
C GLY A 8 3.78 12.13 -8.09
N PRO A 9 3.82 11.21 -9.07
CA PRO A 9 2.73 10.25 -9.26
C PRO A 9 2.36 9.69 -7.89
N ARG A 10 1.07 9.69 -7.54
CA ARG A 10 0.59 9.01 -6.34
C ARG A 10 0.86 7.52 -6.55
N ILE A 11 2.10 7.08 -6.34
CA ILE A 11 2.49 5.67 -6.41
C ILE A 11 1.97 5.08 -5.11
N GLY A 12 0.81 4.46 -5.24
CA GLY A 12 0.12 3.85 -4.12
C GLY A 12 -1.38 3.87 -4.40
N PRO A 13 -2.04 2.71 -4.45
CA PRO A 13 -3.49 2.70 -4.40
C PRO A 13 -3.94 3.46 -3.14
N GLN A 14 -5.01 4.25 -3.25
CA GLN A 14 -5.67 4.87 -2.10
C GLN A 14 -6.24 3.77 -1.22
N LEU A 15 -5.39 3.26 -0.33
CA LEU A 15 -5.69 2.20 0.59
C LEU A 15 -6.24 2.83 1.87
N ASP A 16 -7.36 2.32 2.34
CA ASP A 16 -7.91 2.76 3.60
C ASP A 16 -6.89 2.54 4.72
N ARG A 17 -6.77 3.49 5.65
CA ARG A 17 -5.79 3.46 6.74
C ARG A 17 -5.92 2.21 7.62
N LYS A 18 -7.13 1.65 7.77
CA LYS A 18 -7.36 0.39 8.48
C LYS A 18 -6.78 -0.78 7.71
N ASP A 19 -6.99 -0.84 6.41
CA ASP A 19 -6.51 -1.91 5.55
C ASP A 19 -4.97 -1.86 5.40
N LEU A 20 -4.38 -0.67 5.30
CA LEU A 20 -2.92 -0.48 5.33
C LEU A 20 -2.31 -0.99 6.64
N ARG A 21 -2.92 -0.67 7.79
CA ARG A 21 -2.47 -1.19 9.08
C ARG A 21 -2.57 -2.72 9.18
N ARG A 22 -3.58 -3.33 8.55
CA ARG A 22 -3.68 -4.80 8.48
C ARG A 22 -2.55 -5.38 7.64
N LEU A 23 -2.30 -4.81 6.45
CA LEU A 23 -1.19 -5.23 5.59
C LEU A 23 0.17 -5.10 6.29
N LEU A 24 0.42 -4.01 7.01
CA LEU A 24 1.68 -3.81 7.74
C LEU A 24 1.89 -4.83 8.87
N ARG A 25 0.82 -5.34 9.49
CA ARG A 25 0.87 -6.31 10.59
C ARG A 25 0.87 -7.78 10.16
N CYS A 26 0.42 -8.08 8.94
CA CYS A 26 0.40 -9.44 8.41
C CYS A 26 1.80 -9.98 8.16
N ARG A 27 1.96 -11.30 8.07
CA ARG A 27 3.24 -11.86 7.62
C ARG A 27 3.47 -11.55 6.13
N PRO A 28 4.72 -11.40 5.66
CA PRO A 28 5.00 -11.06 4.26
C PRO A 28 4.32 -11.99 3.23
N ASP A 29 4.23 -13.27 3.53
CA ASP A 29 3.59 -14.31 2.71
C ASP A 29 2.06 -14.20 2.66
N GLU A 30 1.44 -13.55 3.65
CA GLU A 30 -0.01 -13.33 3.72
C GLU A 30 -0.45 -12.08 2.92
N VAL A 31 0.49 -11.19 2.57
CA VAL A 31 0.19 -9.91 1.90
C VAL A 31 -0.53 -10.10 0.56
N PRO A 32 -0.09 -10.98 -0.37
CA PRO A 32 -0.80 -11.18 -1.64
C PRO A 32 -2.24 -11.65 -1.45
N GLY A 33 -2.47 -12.59 -0.53
CA GLY A 33 -3.80 -13.10 -0.20
C GLY A 33 -4.72 -12.02 0.36
N LEU A 34 -4.20 -11.17 1.25
CA LEU A 34 -4.97 -10.06 1.80
C LEU A 34 -5.33 -9.02 0.73
N ILE A 35 -4.42 -8.71 -0.20
CA ILE A 35 -4.70 -7.77 -1.31
C ILE A 35 -5.81 -8.33 -2.22
N LEU A 36 -5.77 -9.62 -2.54
CA LEU A 36 -6.85 -10.28 -3.29
C LEU A 36 -8.21 -10.15 -2.59
N LEU A 37 -8.26 -10.31 -1.27
CA LEU A 37 -9.49 -10.13 -0.49
C LEU A 37 -9.97 -8.67 -0.49
N LEU A 38 -9.06 -7.70 -0.42
CA LEU A 38 -9.39 -6.28 -0.52
C LEU A 38 -9.95 -5.94 -1.91
N ASN A 39 -9.38 -6.49 -2.98
CA ASN A 39 -9.84 -6.31 -4.35
C ASN A 39 -11.28 -6.77 -4.61
N ARG A 40 -11.80 -7.69 -3.79
CA ARG A 40 -13.19 -8.15 -3.89
C ARG A 40 -14.19 -7.19 -3.23
N GLN A 41 -13.71 -6.21 -2.47
CA GLN A 41 -14.58 -5.29 -1.76
C GLN A 41 -15.02 -4.16 -2.69
N PRO A 42 -16.29 -3.72 -2.60
CA PRO A 42 -16.79 -2.63 -3.43
C PRO A 42 -15.87 -1.41 -3.39
N ARG A 43 -15.44 -0.94 -2.22
CA ARG A 43 -14.57 0.25 -2.13
C ARG A 43 -13.26 0.24 -2.95
N TYR A 44 -12.79 -0.90 -3.44
CA TYR A 44 -11.57 -1.04 -4.25
C TYR A 44 -11.84 -1.52 -5.68
N HIS A 45 -13.00 -1.17 -6.26
CA HIS A 45 -13.50 -1.52 -7.62
C HIS A 45 -12.47 -1.50 -8.78
N ASN A 46 -11.28 -0.91 -8.59
CA ASN A 46 -10.29 -0.66 -9.63
C ASN A 46 -9.10 -1.64 -9.64
N GLY A 47 -9.13 -2.71 -8.83
CA GLY A 47 -8.04 -3.67 -8.80
C GLY A 47 -6.76 -3.03 -8.24
N LEU A 48 -6.65 -3.03 -6.91
CA LEU A 48 -5.40 -2.75 -6.22
C LEU A 48 -4.26 -3.55 -6.85
N ASP A 49 -3.24 -2.83 -7.30
CA ASP A 49 -2.01 -3.43 -7.81
C ASP A 49 -1.27 -4.10 -6.64
N ALA A 50 -1.29 -5.43 -6.66
CA ALA A 50 -0.72 -6.22 -5.57
C ALA A 50 0.80 -6.10 -5.47
N ILE A 51 1.48 -5.89 -6.59
CA ILE A 51 2.94 -5.74 -6.62
C ILE A 51 3.30 -4.38 -6.04
N ALA A 52 2.65 -3.31 -6.51
CA ALA A 52 2.91 -1.96 -6.00
C ALA A 52 2.63 -1.86 -4.48
N ILE A 53 1.55 -2.48 -3.99
CA ILE A 53 1.25 -2.52 -2.55
C ILE A 53 2.29 -3.33 -1.79
N ALA A 54 2.65 -4.52 -2.28
CA ALA A 54 3.61 -5.37 -1.59
C ALA A 54 4.97 -4.67 -1.44
N VAL A 55 5.43 -3.98 -2.49
CA VAL A 55 6.64 -3.15 -2.46
C VAL A 55 6.50 -2.03 -1.43
N ALA A 56 5.42 -1.24 -1.48
CA ALA A 56 5.21 -0.14 -0.52
C ALA A 56 5.13 -0.63 0.93
N VAL A 57 4.50 -1.78 1.18
CA VAL A 57 4.44 -2.40 2.52
C VAL A 57 5.83 -2.84 2.99
N ALA A 58 6.65 -3.41 2.10
CA ALA A 58 8.01 -3.81 2.42
C ALA A 58 8.90 -2.61 2.76
N GLU A 59 8.84 -1.53 1.96
CA GLU A 59 9.58 -0.28 2.21
C GLU A 59 9.20 0.35 3.56
N LEU A 60 7.90 0.43 3.86
CA LEU A 60 7.42 0.99 5.13
C LEU A 60 7.89 0.18 6.34
N ARG A 61 7.95 -1.16 6.22
CA ARG A 61 8.49 -2.02 7.28
C ARG A 61 9.99 -1.80 7.47
N ALA A 62 10.74 -1.71 6.38
CA ALA A 62 12.18 -1.44 6.43
C ALA A 62 12.48 -0.09 7.10
N ALA A 63 11.69 0.95 6.78
CA ALA A 63 11.81 2.27 7.41
C ALA A 63 11.48 2.24 8.92
N GLY A 64 10.47 1.47 9.33
CA GLY A 64 10.09 1.32 10.73
C GLY A 64 11.04 0.46 11.58
N SER A 65 11.77 -0.47 10.96
CA SER A 65 12.79 -1.30 11.62
C SER A 65 14.11 -0.55 11.86
N ASN A 66 14.27 0.64 11.29
CA ASN A 66 15.48 1.46 11.40
C ASN A 66 15.34 2.57 12.48
N SER A 67 14.37 2.45 13.38
CA SER A 67 14.05 3.38 14.47
C SER A 67 14.28 2.76 15.84
#